data_AF-A0A2V8WVC0-F1
#
_entry.id   AF-A0A2V8WVC0-F1
#
_cell.length_a   1.000
_cell.length_b   1.000
_cell.length_c   1.000
_cell.angle_alpha   90.00
_cell.angle_beta   90.00
_cell.angle_gamma   90.00
#
_symmetry.space_group_name_H-M   'P 1'
#
loop_
_entity.id
_entity.type
_entity.pdbx_description
1 polymer ?
#
loop_
_entity_poly.entity_id
_entity_poly.type
_entity_poly.pdbx_seq_one_letter_code
_entity_poly.pdbx_strand_id
1 'polypeptide(L)'
;MRNKIGKKMGSQLTKLVRTQRGFSLLEMLFATVILLVGLVAVAQLVPASILLNYRNRNDSAALVFAQRQLDQMLDQPLNSTVFMDTATPAHVCQLGDPTPTNTNQGSPVVVINNLAQIDFGADPVPGFNFTFGDPTDPRATAYDVRWAVIVSGNGGPVYSKRFILGVRQAGGNGYFQPITLDAIKAKE
;
A
#
# COMPACT_ATOMS: atom_id res chain seq x y z
N MET A 1 -14.13 102.11 12.52
CA MET A 1 -12.69 102.43 12.40
C MET A 1 -11.88 101.35 13.11
N ARG A 2 -10.85 100.80 12.45
CA ARG A 2 -9.73 99.99 12.98
C ARG A 2 -10.10 98.60 13.57
N ASN A 3 -9.37 97.50 13.36
CA ASN A 3 -8.22 97.16 12.52
C ASN A 3 -7.96 95.64 12.68
N LYS A 4 -7.09 95.09 11.81
CA LYS A 4 -6.33 93.83 11.90
C LYS A 4 -6.79 92.63 11.06
N ILE A 5 -6.38 92.74 9.80
CA ILE A 5 -5.79 91.67 8.98
C ILE A 5 -4.73 90.91 9.79
N GLY A 6 -4.78 89.57 9.78
CA GLY A 6 -3.74 88.78 10.41
C GLY A 6 -3.87 87.26 10.27
N LYS A 7 -3.22 86.72 9.22
CA LYS A 7 -2.18 85.67 9.36
C LYS A 7 -2.64 84.23 9.73
N LYS A 8 -2.70 83.35 8.72
CA LYS A 8 -1.68 82.29 8.45
C LYS A 8 -2.26 81.24 7.49
N MET A 9 -1.85 81.36 6.24
CA MET A 9 -1.85 80.27 5.27
C MET A 9 -0.61 79.42 5.59
N GLY A 10 -0.82 78.21 6.07
CA GLY A 10 0.23 77.33 6.57
C GLY A 10 -0.07 75.87 6.23
N SER A 11 0.16 75.54 4.96
CA SER A 11 0.24 74.18 4.40
C SER A 11 1.04 73.23 5.31
N GLN A 12 0.41 72.12 5.70
CA GLN A 12 1.08 70.90 6.15
C GLN A 12 0.29 69.70 5.58
N LEU A 13 0.25 69.60 4.25
CA LEU A 13 -0.03 68.33 3.59
C LEU A 13 1.25 67.51 3.72
N THR A 14 1.34 66.71 4.79
CA THR A 14 2.39 65.71 4.99
C THR A 14 2.39 64.75 3.81
N LYS A 15 3.22 65.09 2.82
CA LYS A 15 3.53 64.25 1.68
C LYS A 15 4.31 63.05 2.23
N LEU A 16 3.60 61.95 2.47
CA LEU A 16 4.21 60.64 2.68
C LEU A 16 4.97 60.31 1.39
N VAL A 17 6.23 60.70 1.33
CA VAL A 17 7.14 60.29 0.26
C VAL A 17 7.37 58.80 0.47
N ARG A 18 6.53 58.01 -0.19
CA ARG A 18 6.67 56.57 -0.28
C ARG A 18 7.95 56.32 -1.08
N THR A 19 9.04 56.04 -0.38
CA THR A 19 10.32 55.70 -1.01
C THR A 19 10.13 54.40 -1.78
N GLN A 20 9.90 54.50 -3.09
CA GLN A 20 9.96 53.35 -3.98
C GLN A 20 11.43 52.98 -4.15
N ARG A 21 11.94 52.12 -3.28
CA ARG A 21 13.19 51.40 -3.52
C ARG A 21 12.88 50.32 -4.56
N GLY A 22 13.40 50.51 -5.77
CA GLY A 22 13.37 49.45 -6.79
C GLY A 22 14.18 48.24 -6.33
N PHE A 23 13.75 47.04 -6.73
CA PHE A 23 14.49 45.80 -6.46
C PHE A 23 15.91 45.89 -7.05
N SER A 24 16.91 45.56 -6.23
CA SER A 24 18.30 45.47 -6.71
C SER A 24 18.46 44.31 -7.70
N LEU A 25 19.32 44.46 -8.71
CA LEU A 25 19.66 43.37 -9.64
C LEU A 25 20.10 42.09 -8.91
N LEU A 26 20.79 42.25 -7.80
CA LEU A 26 21.30 41.16 -6.96
C LEU A 26 20.14 40.41 -6.26
N GLU A 27 19.11 41.15 -5.87
CA GLU A 27 17.90 40.62 -5.22
C GLU A 27 17.03 39.84 -6.21
N MET A 28 16.93 40.32 -7.46
CA MET A 28 16.35 39.58 -8.59
C MET A 28 17.12 38.29 -8.93
N LEU A 29 18.46 38.31 -8.81
CA LEU A 29 19.29 37.12 -9.04
C LEU A 29 19.04 36.06 -7.96
N PHE A 30 19.01 36.44 -6.68
CA PHE A 30 18.65 35.50 -5.62
C PHE A 30 17.20 35.02 -5.72
N ALA A 31 16.26 35.90 -6.07
CA ALA A 31 14.85 35.51 -6.25
C ALA A 31 14.68 34.46 -7.35
N THR A 32 15.36 34.59 -8.48
CA THR A 32 15.30 33.62 -9.57
C THR A 32 15.95 32.28 -9.21
N VAL A 33 17.04 32.27 -8.43
CA VAL A 33 17.63 31.03 -7.90
C VAL A 33 16.67 30.32 -6.95
N ILE A 34 16.08 31.04 -5.99
CA ILE A 34 15.09 30.47 -5.06
C ILE A 34 13.88 29.93 -5.82
N LEU A 35 13.40 30.68 -6.83
CA LEU A 35 12.30 30.24 -7.69
C LEU A 35 12.65 28.96 -8.46
N LEU A 36 13.85 28.87 -9.05
CA LEU A 36 14.28 27.67 -9.79
C LEU A 36 14.38 26.45 -8.88
N VAL A 37 14.96 26.59 -7.69
CA VAL A 37 15.01 25.50 -6.70
C VAL A 37 13.60 25.07 -6.29
N GLY A 38 12.70 26.02 -6.04
CA GLY A 38 11.30 25.73 -5.72
C GLY A 38 10.58 25.01 -6.87
N LEU A 39 10.79 25.43 -8.12
CA LEU A 39 10.19 24.82 -9.29
C LEU A 39 10.67 23.38 -9.51
N VAL A 40 11.98 23.14 -9.39
CA VAL A 40 12.56 21.79 -9.48
C VAL A 40 12.00 20.89 -8.37
N ALA A 41 11.89 21.41 -7.14
CA ALA A 41 11.33 20.66 -6.03
C ALA A 41 9.87 20.24 -6.29
N VAL A 42 9.02 21.11 -6.82
CA VAL A 42 7.63 20.77 -7.18
C VAL A 42 7.59 19.79 -8.36
N ALA A 43 8.46 19.97 -9.36
CA ALA A 43 8.52 19.11 -10.54
C ALA A 43 8.83 17.64 -10.20
N GLN A 44 9.65 17.38 -9.18
CA GLN A 44 9.91 16.00 -8.72
C GLN A 44 8.84 15.47 -7.76
N LEU A 45 8.18 16.33 -6.98
CA LEU A 45 7.16 15.91 -6.02
C LEU A 45 5.89 15.39 -6.69
N VAL A 46 5.50 15.94 -7.84
CA VAL A 46 4.28 15.53 -8.55
C VAL A 46 4.37 14.07 -9.07
N PRO A 47 5.41 13.68 -9.85
CA PRO A 47 5.57 12.30 -10.29
C PRO A 47 5.73 11.32 -9.13
N ALA A 48 6.48 11.70 -8.09
CA ALA A 48 6.66 10.88 -6.90
C ALA A 48 5.31 10.61 -6.20
N SER A 49 4.46 11.63 -6.07
CA SER A 49 3.14 11.51 -5.45
C SER A 49 2.20 10.62 -6.28
N ILE A 50 2.24 10.74 -7.61
CA ILE A 50 1.45 9.86 -8.50
C ILE A 50 1.87 8.41 -8.34
N LEU A 51 3.18 8.14 -8.30
CA LEU A 51 3.72 6.79 -8.13
C LEU A 51 3.33 6.20 -6.77
N LEU A 52 3.41 6.99 -5.69
CA LEU A 52 2.99 6.55 -4.35
C LEU A 52 1.48 6.28 -4.29
N ASN A 53 0.65 7.14 -4.86
CA ASN A 53 -0.80 6.93 -4.90
C ASN A 53 -1.18 5.68 -5.69
N TYR A 54 -0.52 5.44 -6.82
CA TYR A 54 -0.74 4.23 -7.60
C TYR A 54 -0.38 2.98 -6.80
N ARG A 55 0.73 2.99 -6.07
CA ARG A 55 1.14 1.88 -5.18
C ARG A 55 0.15 1.64 -4.06
N ASN A 56 -0.25 2.69 -3.35
CA ASN A 56 -1.22 2.58 -2.25
C ASN A 56 -2.54 1.97 -2.71
N ARG A 57 -2.98 2.30 -3.93
CA ARG A 57 -4.18 1.72 -4.53
C ARG A 57 -3.99 0.22 -4.79
N ASN A 58 -2.86 -0.19 -5.35
CA ASN A 58 -2.56 -1.60 -5.61
C ASN A 58 -2.45 -2.41 -4.31
N ASP A 59 -1.78 -1.89 -3.28
CA ASP A 59 -1.66 -2.55 -1.97
C ASP A 59 -3.02 -2.68 -1.29
N SER A 60 -3.87 -1.64 -1.38
CA SER A 60 -5.23 -1.70 -0.85
C SER A 60 -6.09 -2.75 -1.56
N ALA A 61 -5.98 -2.84 -2.89
CA ALA A 61 -6.69 -3.86 -3.67
C ALA A 61 -6.21 -5.28 -3.33
N ALA A 62 -4.90 -5.48 -3.22
CA ALA A 62 -4.31 -6.75 -2.82
C ALA A 62 -4.71 -7.15 -1.40
N LEU A 63 -4.79 -6.20 -0.46
CA LEU A 63 -5.25 -6.46 0.91
C LEU A 63 -6.71 -6.91 0.95
N VAL A 64 -7.61 -6.19 0.26
CA VAL A 64 -9.04 -6.55 0.20
C VAL A 64 -9.21 -7.93 -0.41
N PHE A 65 -8.45 -8.23 -1.46
CA PHE A 65 -8.44 -9.55 -2.06
C PHE A 65 -7.93 -10.64 -1.09
N ALA A 66 -6.80 -10.38 -0.43
CA ALA A 66 -6.20 -11.29 0.56
C ALA A 66 -7.19 -11.61 1.69
N GLN A 67 -7.88 -10.60 2.21
CA GLN A 67 -8.90 -10.74 3.25
C GLN A 67 -10.05 -11.60 2.77
N ARG A 68 -10.62 -11.31 1.59
CA ARG A 68 -11.71 -12.10 1.03
C ARG A 68 -11.32 -13.58 0.86
N GLN A 69 -10.10 -13.83 0.38
CA GLN A 69 -9.60 -15.19 0.17
C GLN A 69 -9.42 -15.92 1.50
N LEU A 70 -8.87 -15.23 2.51
CA LEU A 70 -8.70 -15.78 3.84
C LEU A 70 -10.05 -16.10 4.49
N ASP A 71 -11.03 -15.21 4.36
CA ASP A 71 -12.38 -15.43 4.88
C ASP A 71 -13.04 -16.67 4.25
N GLN A 72 -12.89 -16.84 2.93
CA GLN A 72 -13.39 -18.04 2.25
C GLN A 72 -12.70 -19.33 2.74
N MET A 73 -11.39 -19.29 2.99
CA MET A 73 -10.64 -20.42 3.59
C MET A 73 -11.12 -20.71 5.01
N LEU A 74 -11.35 -19.67 5.81
CA LEU A 74 -11.84 -19.78 7.18
C LEU A 74 -13.29 -20.23 7.26
N ASP A 75 -14.09 -20.08 6.22
CA ASP A 75 -15.46 -20.63 6.18
C ASP A 75 -15.47 -22.16 5.99
N GLN A 76 -14.42 -22.73 5.40
CA GLN A 76 -14.36 -24.16 5.08
C GLN A 76 -14.33 -25.05 6.34
N PRO A 77 -15.04 -26.19 6.36
CA PRO A 77 -14.95 -27.16 7.45
C PRO A 77 -13.51 -27.60 7.72
N LEU A 78 -13.16 -27.87 8.98
CA LEU A 78 -11.79 -28.27 9.36
C LEU A 78 -11.32 -29.57 8.70
N ASN A 79 -12.24 -30.46 8.36
CA ASN A 79 -11.94 -31.71 7.65
C ASN A 79 -11.86 -31.52 6.13
N SER A 80 -12.23 -30.35 5.59
CA SER A 80 -12.08 -30.05 4.18
C SER A 80 -10.60 -29.87 3.83
N THR A 81 -10.12 -30.63 2.85
CA THR A 81 -8.75 -30.54 2.34
C THR A 81 -8.65 -29.66 1.10
N VAL A 82 -9.77 -29.26 0.52
CA VAL A 82 -9.82 -28.48 -0.71
C VAL A 82 -11.12 -27.67 -0.78
N PHE A 83 -11.08 -26.50 -1.39
CA PHE A 83 -12.27 -25.77 -1.81
C PHE A 83 -12.08 -25.22 -3.22
N MET A 84 -13.21 -24.93 -3.87
CA MET A 84 -13.21 -24.25 -5.15
C MET A 84 -13.48 -22.77 -4.91
N ASP A 85 -12.49 -21.92 -5.20
CA ASP A 85 -12.72 -20.48 -5.22
C ASP A 85 -13.59 -20.15 -6.43
N THR A 86 -14.73 -19.50 -6.18
CA THR A 86 -15.67 -19.07 -7.20
C THR A 86 -15.24 -17.79 -7.91
N ALA A 87 -14.07 -17.23 -7.59
CA ALA A 87 -13.44 -16.19 -8.40
C ALA A 87 -13.31 -16.67 -9.86
N THR A 88 -13.31 -15.74 -10.81
CA THR A 88 -13.16 -16.07 -12.25
C THR A 88 -11.72 -15.78 -12.67
N PRO A 89 -10.96 -16.76 -13.20
CA PRO A 89 -11.33 -18.17 -13.38
C PRO A 89 -11.36 -18.93 -12.05
N ALA A 90 -12.14 -20.02 -11.97
CA ALA A 90 -12.24 -20.82 -10.76
C ALA A 90 -10.93 -21.53 -10.46
N HIS A 91 -10.51 -21.50 -9.20
CA HIS A 91 -9.27 -22.14 -8.75
C HIS A 91 -9.56 -23.21 -7.69
N VAL A 92 -8.84 -24.32 -7.78
CA VAL A 92 -8.88 -25.37 -6.75
C VAL A 92 -7.82 -25.03 -5.70
N CYS A 93 -8.29 -24.66 -4.51
CA CYS A 93 -7.44 -24.22 -3.41
C CYS A 93 -7.30 -25.33 -2.37
N GLN A 94 -6.08 -25.80 -2.15
CA GLN A 94 -5.76 -26.80 -1.14
C GLN A 94 -5.76 -26.18 0.26
N LEU A 95 -6.35 -26.87 1.24
CA LEU A 95 -6.49 -26.45 2.63
C LEU A 95 -5.66 -27.32 3.59
N GLY A 96 -4.69 -28.06 3.06
CA GLY A 96 -3.87 -29.00 3.82
C GLY A 96 -4.55 -30.34 4.12
N ASP A 97 -3.73 -31.37 4.17
CA ASP A 97 -4.03 -32.76 4.51
C ASP A 97 -3.93 -32.97 6.04
N PRO A 98 -4.83 -33.75 6.67
CA PRO A 98 -4.71 -34.10 8.11
C PRO A 98 -3.51 -34.99 8.49
N THR A 99 -2.78 -35.58 7.54
CA THR A 99 -1.81 -36.67 7.79
C THR A 99 -0.35 -36.33 7.49
N PRO A 100 -0.01 -35.04 7.36
CA PRO A 100 1.07 -34.55 8.22
C PRO A 100 0.57 -33.40 9.11
N THR A 101 0.43 -33.68 10.40
CA THR A 101 0.04 -32.69 11.41
C THR A 101 1.23 -31.86 11.87
N ASN A 102 0.97 -30.61 12.22
CA ASN A 102 1.93 -29.66 12.79
C ASN A 102 3.14 -29.38 11.89
N THR A 103 3.00 -29.61 10.58
CA THR A 103 3.99 -29.25 9.56
C THR A 103 3.41 -28.19 8.64
N ASN A 104 4.29 -27.38 8.06
CA ASN A 104 3.90 -26.48 6.97
C ASN A 104 3.52 -27.32 5.74
N GLN A 105 2.33 -27.07 5.21
CA GLN A 105 1.87 -27.62 3.94
C GLN A 105 1.56 -26.48 2.97
N GLY A 106 2.00 -26.62 1.73
CA GLY A 106 1.79 -25.63 0.69
C GLY A 106 3.02 -24.77 0.44
N SER A 107 2.81 -23.48 0.22
CA SER A 107 3.89 -22.57 -0.16
C SER A 107 4.95 -22.47 0.95
N PRO A 108 6.24 -22.37 0.61
CA PRO A 108 7.29 -22.23 1.61
C PRO A 108 7.07 -20.99 2.50
N VAL A 109 7.32 -21.16 3.80
CA VAL A 109 7.17 -20.11 4.80
C VAL A 109 8.54 -19.80 5.38
N VAL A 110 8.90 -18.53 5.41
CA VAL A 110 10.08 -18.00 6.08
C VAL A 110 9.65 -17.22 7.32
N VAL A 111 10.44 -17.29 8.39
CA VAL A 111 10.21 -16.49 9.59
C VAL A 111 11.16 -15.30 9.58
N ILE A 112 10.61 -14.10 9.44
CA ILE A 112 11.37 -12.84 9.45
C ILE A 112 10.86 -12.02 10.62
N ASN A 113 11.75 -11.57 11.50
CA ASN A 113 11.40 -10.81 12.70
C ASN A 113 10.28 -11.47 13.55
N ASN A 114 10.36 -12.80 13.69
CA ASN A 114 9.39 -13.60 14.46
C ASN A 114 7.96 -13.63 13.87
N LEU A 115 7.79 -13.20 12.61
CA LEU A 115 6.55 -13.29 11.84
C LEU A 115 6.71 -14.32 10.73
N ALA A 116 5.72 -15.21 10.59
CA ALA A 116 5.69 -16.19 9.51
C ALA A 116 5.17 -15.52 8.23
N GLN A 117 5.93 -15.61 7.15
CA GLN A 117 5.61 -15.01 5.85
C GLN A 117 5.82 -16.02 4.73
N ILE A 118 5.06 -15.89 3.64
CA ILE A 118 5.29 -16.70 2.45
C ILE A 118 6.60 -16.28 1.79
N ASP A 119 7.44 -17.26 1.49
CA ASP A 119 8.63 -17.07 0.67
C ASP A 119 8.25 -17.08 -0.82
N PHE A 120 8.24 -15.89 -1.39
CA PHE A 120 7.97 -15.66 -2.80
C PHE A 120 9.20 -15.80 -3.71
N GLY A 121 10.38 -16.03 -3.14
CA GLY A 121 11.61 -16.39 -3.85
C GLY A 121 11.69 -17.88 -4.21
N ALA A 122 10.93 -18.73 -3.51
CA ALA A 122 10.81 -20.14 -3.82
C ALA A 122 9.81 -20.42 -4.96
N ASP A 123 9.89 -21.62 -5.54
CA ASP A 123 8.95 -22.04 -6.57
C ASP A 123 7.50 -22.15 -6.04
N PRO A 124 6.50 -21.77 -6.85
CA PRO A 124 5.10 -21.88 -6.45
C PRO A 124 4.67 -23.35 -6.31
N VAL A 125 3.98 -23.67 -5.22
CA VAL A 125 3.51 -25.04 -4.93
C VAL A 125 2.12 -25.26 -5.51
N PRO A 126 1.91 -26.24 -6.42
CA PRO A 126 0.62 -26.47 -7.07
C PRO A 126 -0.54 -26.62 -6.08
N GLY A 127 -1.66 -25.94 -6.37
CA GLY A 127 -2.86 -25.95 -5.51
C GLY A 127 -2.76 -25.07 -4.25
N PHE A 128 -1.59 -24.47 -3.97
CA PHE A 128 -1.35 -23.50 -2.90
C PHE A 128 -0.93 -22.13 -3.42
N ASN A 129 -1.17 -21.90 -4.71
CA ASN A 129 -0.95 -20.63 -5.37
C ASN A 129 -1.93 -20.45 -6.53
N PHE A 130 -2.14 -19.20 -6.91
CA PHE A 130 -2.70 -18.83 -8.20
C PHE A 130 -2.38 -17.36 -8.50
N THR A 131 -2.58 -16.96 -9.75
CA THR A 131 -2.48 -15.55 -10.14
C THR A 131 -3.87 -14.94 -10.26
N PHE A 132 -4.12 -13.87 -9.52
CA PHE A 132 -5.36 -13.11 -9.60
C PHE A 132 -5.15 -11.85 -10.44
N GLY A 133 -5.88 -11.71 -11.55
CA GLY A 133 -5.97 -10.43 -12.25
C GLY A 133 -7.21 -9.69 -11.79
N ASP A 134 -7.07 -8.42 -11.37
CA ASP A 134 -8.24 -7.59 -11.08
C ASP A 134 -9.04 -7.36 -12.38
N PRO A 135 -10.28 -7.90 -12.50
CA PRO A 135 -11.07 -7.76 -13.72
C PRO A 135 -11.53 -6.31 -13.97
N THR A 136 -11.43 -5.44 -12.96
CA THR A 136 -11.79 -4.02 -13.06
C THR A 136 -10.62 -3.11 -13.44
N ASP A 137 -9.39 -3.64 -13.48
CA ASP A 137 -8.21 -2.87 -13.87
C ASP A 137 -7.93 -3.01 -15.38
N PRO A 138 -8.04 -1.91 -16.17
CA PRO A 138 -7.72 -1.94 -17.60
C PRO A 138 -6.24 -2.26 -17.90
N ARG A 139 -5.36 -2.19 -16.89
CA ARG A 139 -3.94 -2.58 -17.04
C ARG A 139 -3.69 -4.06 -16.75
N ALA A 140 -4.73 -4.80 -16.36
CA ALA A 140 -4.66 -6.22 -16.01
C ALA A 140 -3.54 -6.51 -14.99
N THR A 141 -3.40 -5.68 -13.96
CA THR A 141 -2.43 -5.94 -12.89
C THR A 141 -2.73 -7.29 -12.25
N ALA A 142 -1.78 -8.21 -12.38
CA ALA A 142 -1.88 -9.53 -11.80
C ALA A 142 -1.19 -9.55 -10.43
N TYR A 143 -1.74 -10.35 -9.52
CA TYR A 143 -1.23 -10.59 -8.18
C TYR A 143 -0.88 -12.07 -8.04
N ASP A 144 0.32 -12.36 -7.54
CA ASP A 144 0.76 -13.70 -7.14
C ASP A 144 0.26 -13.95 -5.72
N VAL A 145 -0.68 -14.87 -5.60
CA VAL A 145 -1.34 -15.25 -4.34
C VAL A 145 -0.83 -16.62 -3.97
N ARG A 146 -0.32 -16.74 -2.75
CA ARG A 146 0.26 -17.98 -2.23
C ARG A 146 -0.15 -18.16 -0.79
N TRP A 147 -0.31 -19.40 -0.37
CA TRP A 147 -0.62 -19.67 1.03
C TRP A 147 0.02 -20.96 1.51
N ALA A 148 0.08 -21.05 2.83
CA ALA A 148 0.54 -22.19 3.59
C ALA A 148 -0.50 -22.52 4.64
N VAL A 149 -0.63 -23.81 4.95
CA VAL A 149 -1.53 -24.30 5.98
C VAL A 149 -0.75 -25.17 6.95
N ILE A 150 -0.93 -24.90 8.25
CA ILE A 150 -0.43 -25.76 9.32
C ILE A 150 -1.64 -26.39 9.98
N VAL A 151 -1.83 -27.68 9.74
CA VAL A 151 -2.95 -28.46 10.28
C VAL A 151 -2.55 -29.01 11.64
N SER A 152 -3.24 -28.61 12.70
CA SER A 152 -3.03 -29.16 14.04
C SER A 152 -4.04 -30.27 14.31
N GLY A 153 -3.56 -31.46 14.66
CA GLY A 153 -4.39 -32.66 14.84
C GLY A 153 -3.61 -33.80 15.50
N ASN A 154 -4.25 -34.96 15.62
CA ASN A 154 -3.62 -36.18 16.12
C ASN A 154 -3.74 -37.34 15.11
N GLY A 155 -3.13 -37.19 13.94
CA GLY A 155 -3.09 -38.24 12.90
C GLY A 155 -4.44 -38.64 12.31
N GLY A 156 -5.46 -37.79 12.42
CA GLY A 156 -6.81 -38.06 11.94
C GLY A 156 -7.80 -36.94 12.29
N PRO A 157 -8.15 -36.74 13.57
CA PRO A 157 -8.95 -35.60 13.98
C PRO A 157 -8.15 -34.30 13.85
N VAL A 158 -8.69 -33.35 13.08
CA VAL A 158 -8.19 -31.98 12.96
C VAL A 158 -8.82 -31.12 14.05
N TYR A 159 -7.99 -30.46 14.85
CA TYR A 159 -8.42 -29.53 15.91
C TYR A 159 -8.38 -28.08 15.47
N SER A 160 -7.39 -27.71 14.65
CA SER A 160 -7.29 -26.38 14.08
C SER A 160 -6.48 -26.36 12.79
N LYS A 161 -6.65 -25.30 12.01
CA LYS A 161 -5.86 -24.97 10.84
C LYS A 161 -5.40 -23.54 10.96
N ARG A 162 -4.08 -23.31 10.86
CA ARG A 162 -3.50 -21.98 10.70
C ARG A 162 -3.23 -21.74 9.23
N PHE A 163 -3.73 -20.64 8.70
CA PHE A 163 -3.55 -20.19 7.33
C PHE A 163 -2.61 -19.00 7.33
N ILE A 164 -1.53 -19.09 6.56
CA ILE A 164 -0.62 -17.98 6.28
C ILE A 164 -0.79 -17.67 4.80
N LEU A 165 -1.34 -16.50 4.48
CA LEU A 165 -1.65 -16.09 3.12
C LEU A 165 -0.80 -14.88 2.74
N GLY A 166 -0.10 -14.99 1.63
CA GLY A 166 0.71 -13.94 1.04
C GLY A 166 0.11 -13.45 -0.27
N VAL A 167 0.14 -12.15 -0.51
CA VAL A 167 -0.21 -11.55 -1.81
C VAL A 167 0.85 -10.52 -2.19
N ARG A 168 1.29 -10.55 -3.45
CA ARG A 168 2.14 -9.51 -4.06
C ARG A 168 1.74 -9.25 -5.50
N GLN A 169 2.17 -8.13 -6.06
CA GLN A 169 2.05 -7.90 -7.51
C GLN A 169 2.94 -8.87 -8.30
N ALA A 170 2.37 -9.55 -9.30
CA ALA A 170 3.09 -10.46 -10.18
C ALA A 170 4.10 -9.71 -11.07
N GLY A 171 5.28 -10.30 -11.29
CA GLY A 171 6.35 -9.69 -12.09
C GLY A 171 7.18 -8.62 -11.38
N GLY A 172 6.86 -8.28 -10.12
CA GLY A 172 7.62 -7.36 -9.29
C GLY A 172 8.51 -8.08 -8.27
N ASN A 173 9.74 -8.46 -8.64
CA ASN A 173 10.78 -8.82 -7.66
C ASN A 173 11.42 -7.56 -7.04
N GLY A 174 10.58 -6.64 -6.58
CA GLY A 174 11.02 -5.38 -5.96
C GLY A 174 11.30 -5.51 -4.47
N TYR A 175 11.79 -4.43 -3.86
CA TYR A 175 12.09 -4.30 -2.42
C TYR A 175 10.88 -4.30 -1.48
N PHE A 176 9.67 -4.55 -2.00
CA PHE A 176 8.43 -4.37 -1.24
C PHE A 176 7.98 -5.70 -0.66
N GLN A 177 7.65 -5.68 0.62
CA GLN A 177 7.20 -6.86 1.33
C GLN A 177 5.82 -7.28 0.82
N PRO A 178 5.58 -8.58 0.65
CA PRO A 178 4.25 -9.08 0.34
C PRO A 178 3.29 -8.76 1.49
N ILE A 179 2.03 -8.51 1.16
CA ILE A 179 0.98 -8.47 2.16
C ILE A 179 0.85 -9.88 2.72
N THR A 180 0.99 -10.02 4.03
CA THR A 180 0.85 -11.30 4.71
C THR A 180 -0.29 -11.21 5.71
N LEU A 181 -1.24 -12.13 5.61
CA LEU A 181 -2.29 -12.35 6.60
C LEU A 181 -2.10 -13.72 7.25
N ASP A 182 -2.42 -13.81 8.53
CA ASP A 182 -2.29 -15.03 9.32
C ASP A 182 -3.52 -15.19 10.19
N ALA A 183 -4.21 -16.33 10.07
CA ALA A 183 -5.41 -16.61 10.83
C ALA A 183 -5.50 -18.09 11.22
N ILE A 184 -6.25 -18.36 12.28
CA ILE A 184 -6.47 -19.72 12.78
C ILE A 184 -7.97 -20.00 12.81
N LYS A 185 -8.39 -21.10 12.17
CA LYS A 185 -9.68 -21.73 12.41
C LYS A 185 -9.48 -22.85 13.43
N ALA A 186 -10.20 -22.83 14.53
CA ALA A 186 -10.21 -23.90 15.53
C ALA A 186 -11.58 -24.55 15.61
N LYS A 187 -11.63 -25.75 16.18
CA LYS A 187 -12.87 -26.44 16.47
C LYS A 187 -13.63 -25.66 17.55
N GLU A 188 -14.89 -25.36 17.27
CA GLU A 188 -15.83 -24.76 18.24
C GLU A 188 -16.07 -25.68 19.45
#